data_AF-A0AAN7TIJ4-F1
#
_entry.id   AF-A0AAN7TIJ4-F1
#
_cell.length_a   1.000
_cell.length_b   1.000
_cell.length_c   1.000
_cell.angle_alpha   90.00
_cell.angle_beta   90.00
_cell.angle_gamma   90.00
#
_symmetry.space_group_name_H-M   'P 1'
#
loop_
_entity.id
_entity.type
_entity.pdbx_description
1 polymer ?
#
loop_
_entity_poly.entity_id
_entity_poly.type
_entity_poly.pdbx_seq_one_letter_code
_entity_poly.pdbx_strand_id
1 'polypeptide(L)'
;MSSRLQSLPAISPSVRCSSRANLRPLGPTLRNATTAQPNRYCTPQSKSRTPGIHIGGHQKWRLSAQPGLHTSNWSSRSTTYLTSRQQYTTTTVIDSEIYGTAFATSAVKAIWSDRTRTHYFLLFEAALATVQAKLGIIPSRAAEAITQQCLRVEDYDFDLLRKQTELIGYPVLPVVQQLVAKVNAVEAGLGEWAHWGATTQDVTDTAVILQLRDTMKLVEQSLDGITDALRSLAEKYKATPMAARSNLQQAVPISFGFKMARLLACFERHRLRLGELKPRLLVLQFGGAAGTLPTITSASSHKAPTEVDGVPLGLRCQALLAEELGLAVPAIAWHTERDIGRGGELPCCSDRDVC
;
A
#
# COMPACT_ATOMS: atom_id res chain seq x y z
N MET A 1 6.87 -52.75 42.51
CA MET A 1 7.19 -52.97 41.08
C MET A 1 7.19 -51.59 40.42
N SER A 2 8.23 -50.75 40.46
CA SER A 2 9.63 -50.85 39.98
C SER A 2 9.76 -51.22 38.49
N SER A 3 9.97 -50.21 37.64
CA SER A 3 11.00 -50.15 36.56
C SER A 3 10.77 -48.87 35.74
N ARG A 4 11.51 -47.79 36.02
CA ARG A 4 12.79 -47.37 35.40
C ARG A 4 12.66 -46.68 34.03
N LEU A 5 12.94 -45.38 34.11
CA LEU A 5 13.46 -44.47 33.09
C LEU A 5 14.57 -45.08 32.22
N GLN A 6 14.53 -44.81 30.91
CA GLN A 6 15.71 -44.59 30.09
C GLN A 6 15.48 -43.41 29.13
N SER A 7 16.35 -42.42 29.28
CA SER A 7 16.54 -41.23 28.45
C SER A 7 17.34 -41.55 27.18
N LEU A 8 16.99 -40.91 26.05
CA LEU A 8 17.85 -40.81 24.86
C LEU A 8 17.90 -39.35 24.35
N PRO A 9 18.99 -38.93 23.69
CA PRO A 9 19.53 -37.57 23.83
C PRO A 9 19.18 -36.60 22.68
N ALA A 10 19.41 -35.32 22.98
CA ALA A 10 19.27 -34.17 22.09
C ALA A 10 20.24 -34.20 20.89
N ILE A 11 19.73 -33.81 19.72
CA ILE A 11 20.50 -33.61 18.48
C ILE A 11 20.76 -32.11 18.32
N SER A 12 22.04 -31.72 18.29
CA SER A 12 22.49 -30.38 17.90
C SER A 12 22.64 -30.27 16.38
N PRO A 13 22.44 -29.09 15.77
CA PRO A 13 22.82 -28.86 14.39
C PRO A 13 24.17 -28.12 14.34
N SER A 14 25.24 -28.84 14.02
CA SER A 14 26.50 -28.23 13.59
C SER A 14 26.96 -28.87 12.29
N VAL A 15 26.68 -28.23 11.16
CA VAL A 15 27.29 -28.56 9.87
C VAL A 15 28.29 -27.46 9.55
N ARG A 16 29.58 -27.78 9.73
CA ARG A 16 30.70 -27.02 9.17
C ARG A 16 30.81 -27.37 7.69
N CYS A 17 30.79 -26.33 6.85
CA CYS A 17 31.15 -26.44 5.44
C CYS A 17 32.67 -26.22 5.31
N SER A 18 33.40 -27.25 4.86
CA SER A 18 34.80 -27.13 4.48
C SER A 18 35.03 -27.76 3.12
N SER A 19 35.34 -26.95 2.11
CA SER A 19 36.09 -27.40 0.94
C SER A 19 36.92 -26.24 0.40
N ARG A 20 38.20 -26.23 0.76
CA ARG A 20 39.27 -25.49 0.08
C ARG A 20 39.43 -26.09 -1.32
N ALA A 21 39.36 -25.26 -2.36
CA ALA A 21 39.85 -25.59 -3.69
C ALA A 21 40.97 -24.61 -4.06
N ASN A 22 42.10 -25.19 -4.48
CA ASN A 22 43.37 -24.53 -4.78
C ASN A 22 43.26 -23.53 -5.93
N LEU A 23 43.71 -22.29 -5.70
CA LEU A 23 43.99 -21.30 -6.74
C LEU A 23 45.47 -21.44 -7.17
N ARG A 24 45.71 -21.72 -8.46
CA ARG A 24 47.02 -21.53 -9.12
C ARG A 24 46.96 -20.27 -9.98
N PRO A 25 48.01 -19.42 -9.99
CA PRO A 25 48.05 -18.22 -10.82
C PRO A 25 48.56 -18.54 -12.23
N LEU A 26 47.99 -17.89 -13.25
CA LEU A 26 48.54 -17.86 -14.61
C LEU A 26 48.87 -16.41 -14.98
N GLY A 27 50.16 -16.16 -15.19
CA GLY A 27 50.71 -14.96 -15.82
C GLY A 27 50.81 -15.10 -17.35
N PRO A 28 51.33 -14.07 -18.04
CA PRO A 28 50.73 -13.58 -19.29
C PRO A 28 51.43 -14.07 -20.56
N THR A 29 50.69 -14.15 -21.66
CA THR A 29 51.25 -14.11 -23.02
C THR A 29 50.38 -13.25 -23.96
N LEU A 30 51.04 -12.28 -24.57
CA LEU A 30 50.58 -11.41 -25.65
C LEU A 30 50.71 -12.12 -27.01
N ARG A 31 49.73 -11.96 -27.91
CA ARG A 31 49.88 -11.32 -29.25
C ARG A 31 48.64 -11.49 -30.14
N ASN A 32 48.07 -10.35 -30.50
CA ASN A 32 47.56 -9.89 -31.81
C ASN A 32 46.70 -10.83 -32.67
N ALA A 33 45.45 -10.39 -32.89
CA ALA A 33 44.85 -10.31 -34.23
C ALA A 33 43.92 -9.10 -34.30
N THR A 34 44.43 -8.04 -34.92
CA THR A 34 43.73 -6.81 -35.31
C THR A 34 42.89 -7.10 -36.55
N THR A 35 41.61 -6.73 -36.56
CA THR A 35 40.94 -5.98 -37.65
C THR A 35 39.47 -5.78 -37.32
N ALA A 36 39.13 -4.55 -36.93
CA ALA A 36 37.76 -4.04 -36.95
C ALA A 36 37.43 -3.57 -38.37
N GLN A 37 36.28 -3.98 -38.90
CA GLN A 37 35.64 -3.33 -40.04
C GLN A 37 34.21 -2.91 -39.65
N PRO A 38 33.76 -1.71 -40.05
CA PRO A 38 32.44 -1.18 -39.71
C PRO A 38 31.34 -1.83 -40.57
N ASN A 39 30.21 -2.13 -39.93
CA ASN A 39 28.98 -2.62 -40.57
C ASN A 39 28.54 -1.67 -41.70
N ARG A 40 28.46 -2.20 -42.93
CA ARG A 40 27.75 -1.59 -44.05
C ARG A 40 26.25 -1.68 -43.80
N TYR A 41 25.58 -0.52 -43.77
CA TYR A 41 24.13 -0.44 -43.92
C TYR A 41 23.75 -0.83 -45.35
N CYS A 42 23.04 -1.95 -45.52
CA CYS A 42 22.32 -2.27 -46.75
C CYS A 42 20.89 -1.73 -46.65
N THR A 43 20.56 -0.77 -47.52
CA THR A 43 19.19 -0.32 -47.78
C THR A 43 18.42 -1.37 -48.61
N PRO A 44 17.16 -1.69 -48.29
CA PRO A 44 16.33 -2.49 -49.19
C PRO A 44 15.68 -1.58 -50.24
N GLN A 45 15.95 -1.84 -51.53
CA GLN A 45 15.13 -1.32 -52.64
C GLN A 45 13.78 -2.04 -52.66
N SER A 46 12.70 -1.28 -52.58
CA SER A 46 11.33 -1.77 -52.76
C SER A 46 11.05 -2.06 -54.25
N LYS A 47 10.78 -3.32 -54.59
CA LYS A 47 10.01 -3.68 -55.78
C LYS A 47 8.77 -4.44 -55.33
N SER A 48 7.64 -3.74 -55.23
CA SER A 48 6.33 -4.35 -55.03
C SER A 48 5.69 -4.66 -56.39
N ARG A 49 5.47 -5.95 -56.65
CA ARG A 49 4.43 -6.44 -57.57
C ARG A 49 3.40 -7.17 -56.71
N THR A 50 2.20 -6.60 -56.60
CA THR A 50 1.04 -7.25 -55.98
C THR A 50 0.06 -7.71 -57.06
N PRO A 51 -0.42 -8.97 -57.05
CA PRO A 51 -1.65 -9.35 -57.71
C PRO A 51 -2.85 -8.91 -56.86
N GLY A 52 -3.88 -8.38 -57.53
CA GLY A 52 -5.07 -7.81 -56.90
C GLY A 52 -5.95 -8.86 -56.21
N ILE A 53 -6.42 -8.51 -55.01
CA ILE A 53 -7.56 -9.13 -54.34
C ILE A 53 -8.58 -8.01 -54.09
N HIS A 54 -9.75 -8.15 -54.71
CA HIS A 54 -10.89 -7.28 -54.48
C HIS A 54 -11.50 -7.59 -53.11
N ILE A 55 -11.56 -6.59 -52.23
CA ILE A 55 -12.44 -6.60 -51.05
C ILE A 55 -13.37 -5.40 -51.20
N GLY A 56 -14.67 -5.69 -51.32
CA GLY A 56 -15.73 -4.71 -51.44
C GLY A 56 -16.04 -4.00 -50.11
N GLY A 57 -16.70 -2.86 -50.23
CA GLY A 57 -17.55 -2.33 -49.16
C GLY A 57 -16.97 -1.24 -48.27
N HIS A 58 -16.35 -0.19 -48.82
CA HIS A 58 -16.22 1.07 -48.08
C HIS A 58 -17.55 1.84 -48.15
N GLN A 59 -18.34 1.79 -47.08
CA GLN A 59 -19.38 2.80 -46.87
C GLN A 59 -18.70 4.15 -46.67
N LYS A 60 -18.77 4.98 -47.71
CA LYS A 60 -18.43 6.40 -47.64
C LYS A 60 -19.54 7.11 -46.87
N TRP A 61 -19.24 7.56 -45.65
CA TRP A 61 -20.04 8.58 -44.97
C TRP A 61 -19.93 9.87 -45.79
N ARG A 62 -20.91 10.11 -46.66
CA ARG A 62 -21.03 11.33 -47.45
C ARG A 62 -21.63 12.40 -46.54
N LEU A 63 -20.78 13.22 -45.93
CA LEU A 63 -21.23 14.48 -45.31
C LEU A 63 -21.81 15.35 -46.43
N SER A 64 -23.13 15.52 -46.42
CA SER A 64 -23.81 16.51 -47.25
C SER A 64 -23.38 17.90 -46.76
N ALA A 65 -22.56 18.59 -47.55
CA ALA A 65 -22.27 20.00 -47.33
C ALA A 65 -23.56 20.80 -47.60
N GLN A 66 -24.20 21.30 -46.55
CA GLN A 66 -25.20 22.36 -46.68
C GLN A 66 -24.47 23.69 -46.96
N PRO A 67 -24.81 24.42 -48.03
CA PRO A 67 -24.27 25.76 -48.24
C PRO A 67 -25.07 26.75 -47.39
N GLY A 68 -24.43 27.35 -46.38
CA GLY A 68 -25.08 28.41 -45.60
C GLY A 68 -24.65 28.59 -44.15
N LEU A 69 -23.52 28.05 -43.69
CA LEU A 69 -23.01 28.41 -42.37
C LEU A 69 -22.14 29.66 -42.47
N HIS A 70 -22.71 30.77 -41.99
CA HIS A 70 -21.98 31.91 -41.45
C HIS A 70 -20.67 31.45 -40.81
N THR A 71 -19.56 32.10 -41.17
CA THR A 71 -18.29 32.01 -40.45
C THR A 71 -18.47 32.64 -39.07
N SER A 72 -19.19 31.96 -38.18
CA SER A 72 -19.32 32.37 -36.79
C SER A 72 -17.98 32.13 -36.11
N ASN A 73 -17.30 33.23 -35.84
CA ASN A 73 -16.15 33.42 -34.95
C ASN A 73 -15.99 32.26 -33.94
N TRP A 74 -15.22 31.23 -34.30
CA TRP A 74 -14.87 30.14 -33.39
C TRP A 74 -13.99 30.63 -32.23
N SER A 75 -13.30 31.75 -32.42
CA SER A 75 -12.43 32.38 -31.42
C SER A 75 -13.18 33.00 -30.24
N SER A 76 -14.47 33.33 -30.38
CA SER A 76 -15.23 34.00 -29.30
C SER A 76 -16.06 33.07 -28.42
N ARG A 77 -16.21 31.78 -28.78
CA ARG A 77 -16.96 30.79 -27.96
C ARG A 77 -16.09 30.02 -26.97
N SER A 78 -14.78 30.08 -27.10
CA SER A 78 -13.86 29.24 -26.33
C SER A 78 -13.49 29.81 -24.96
N THR A 79 -13.79 31.08 -24.69
CA THR A 79 -13.31 31.78 -23.47
C THR A 79 -14.32 31.77 -22.32
N THR A 80 -15.57 31.36 -22.55
CA THR A 80 -16.62 31.40 -21.51
C THR A 80 -16.67 30.14 -20.63
N TYR A 81 -16.02 29.04 -21.03
CA TYR A 81 -16.00 27.81 -20.22
C TYR A 81 -15.09 27.89 -19.00
N LEU A 82 -14.03 28.71 -19.06
CA LEU A 82 -13.02 28.82 -18.00
C LEU A 82 -13.41 29.81 -16.88
N THR A 83 -14.53 30.54 -17.01
CA THR A 83 -14.95 31.57 -16.05
C THR A 83 -16.03 31.11 -15.07
N SER A 84 -16.59 29.90 -15.23
CA SER A 84 -17.29 29.27 -14.12
C SER A 84 -16.22 28.69 -13.18
N ARG A 85 -16.34 28.92 -11.87
CA ARG A 85 -15.59 28.19 -10.83
C ARG A 85 -16.03 26.72 -10.82
N GLN A 86 -15.91 26.01 -11.95
CA GLN A 86 -15.94 24.57 -11.96
C GLN A 86 -14.69 24.12 -11.22
N GLN A 87 -14.91 23.66 -9.98
CA GLN A 87 -13.92 22.91 -9.23
C GLN A 87 -13.46 21.77 -10.14
N TYR A 88 -12.26 21.87 -10.70
CA TYR A 88 -11.67 20.76 -11.43
C TYR A 88 -11.42 19.66 -10.39
N THR A 89 -12.32 18.67 -10.35
CA THR A 89 -12.35 17.62 -9.32
C THR A 89 -11.30 16.53 -9.55
N THR A 90 -10.61 16.52 -10.69
CA THR A 90 -9.80 15.37 -11.11
C THR A 90 -8.43 15.80 -11.62
N THR A 91 -7.38 15.48 -10.86
CA THR A 91 -5.98 15.65 -11.28
C THR A 91 -5.37 14.32 -11.74
N THR A 92 -5.94 13.19 -11.32
CA THR A 92 -5.48 11.85 -11.69
C THR A 92 -6.53 11.09 -12.52
N VAL A 93 -6.10 10.11 -13.31
CA VAL A 93 -7.03 9.25 -14.07
C VAL A 93 -7.92 8.41 -13.16
N ILE A 94 -7.46 8.12 -11.94
CA ILE A 94 -8.20 7.36 -10.94
C ILE A 94 -9.42 8.15 -10.45
N ASP A 95 -9.32 9.48 -10.39
CA ASP A 95 -10.41 10.36 -9.97
C ASP A 95 -11.35 10.73 -11.12
N SER A 96 -11.00 10.38 -12.37
CA SER A 96 -11.80 10.70 -13.55
C SER A 96 -13.22 10.13 -13.45
N GLU A 97 -14.22 10.97 -13.71
CA GLU A 97 -15.63 10.55 -13.82
C GLU A 97 -15.86 9.59 -14.99
N ILE A 98 -15.05 9.67 -16.05
CA ILE A 98 -15.18 8.85 -17.26
C ILE A 98 -14.29 7.61 -17.17
N TYR A 99 -13.02 7.78 -16.81
CA TYR A 99 -12.02 6.71 -16.87
C TYR A 99 -11.75 6.02 -15.53
N GLY A 100 -12.18 6.62 -14.42
CA GLY A 100 -11.72 6.21 -13.09
C GLY A 100 -12.08 4.77 -12.71
N THR A 101 -13.17 4.22 -13.24
CA THR A 101 -13.58 2.82 -13.00
C THR A 101 -12.73 1.81 -13.77
N ALA A 102 -12.07 2.22 -14.85
CA ALA A 102 -11.14 1.37 -15.59
C ALA A 102 -9.79 1.20 -14.88
N PHE A 103 -9.42 2.16 -14.01
CA PHE A 103 -8.12 2.18 -13.33
C PHE A 103 -8.20 1.93 -11.82
N ALA A 104 -9.38 1.99 -11.20
CA ALA A 104 -9.59 1.64 -9.80
C ALA A 104 -11.03 1.19 -9.51
N THR A 105 -11.17 0.27 -8.56
CA THR A 105 -12.49 -0.17 -8.08
C THR A 105 -13.04 0.79 -7.03
N SER A 106 -14.38 0.84 -6.89
CA SER A 106 -15.04 1.61 -5.83
C SER A 106 -14.58 1.17 -4.43
N ALA A 107 -14.32 -0.12 -4.25
CA ALA A 107 -13.86 -0.68 -2.98
C ALA A 107 -12.48 -0.12 -2.55
N VAL A 108 -11.50 -0.07 -3.46
CA VAL A 108 -10.18 0.52 -3.16
C VAL A 108 -10.31 2.03 -2.94
N LYS A 109 -11.09 2.74 -3.78
CA LYS A 109 -11.32 4.18 -3.59
C LYS A 109 -11.93 4.49 -2.21
N ALA A 110 -12.86 3.67 -1.73
CA ALA A 110 -13.47 3.83 -0.41
C ALA A 110 -12.42 3.71 0.71
N ILE A 111 -11.51 2.72 0.63
CA ILE A 111 -10.44 2.53 1.61
C ILE A 111 -9.50 3.75 1.67
N TRP A 112 -9.14 4.29 0.51
CA TRP A 112 -8.17 5.39 0.38
C TRP A 112 -8.78 6.79 0.46
N SER A 113 -10.10 6.89 0.67
CA SER A 113 -10.78 8.17 0.84
C SER A 113 -10.38 8.89 2.14
N ASP A 114 -10.50 10.22 2.15
CA ASP A 114 -10.25 11.03 3.34
C ASP A 114 -11.15 10.63 4.52
N ARG A 115 -12.40 10.22 4.22
CA ARG A 115 -13.34 9.75 5.25
C ARG A 115 -12.82 8.51 5.95
N THR A 116 -12.40 7.50 5.20
CA THR A 116 -11.87 6.26 5.77
C THR A 116 -10.52 6.49 6.47
N ARG A 117 -9.69 7.39 5.94
CA ARG A 117 -8.45 7.80 6.61
C ARG A 117 -8.74 8.44 7.97
N THR A 118 -9.65 9.40 8.04
CA THR A 118 -10.06 10.02 9.32
C THR A 118 -10.69 8.98 10.25
N HIS A 119 -11.49 8.05 9.73
CA HIS A 119 -12.00 6.93 10.52
C HIS A 119 -10.86 6.10 11.15
N TYR A 120 -9.78 5.81 10.42
CA TYR A 120 -8.63 5.12 10.99
C TYR A 120 -7.86 5.95 12.02
N PHE A 121 -7.81 7.28 11.88
CA PHE A 121 -7.27 8.14 12.95
C PHE A 121 -8.10 7.98 14.23
N LEU A 122 -9.43 8.03 14.12
CA LEU A 122 -10.34 7.86 15.26
C LEU A 122 -10.27 6.45 15.86
N LEU A 123 -10.11 5.42 15.02
CA LEU A 123 -9.92 4.05 15.47
C LEU A 123 -8.64 3.90 16.30
N PHE A 124 -7.54 4.53 15.86
CA PHE A 124 -6.29 4.57 16.62
C PHE A 124 -6.49 5.27 17.97
N GLU A 125 -7.12 6.44 18.00
CA GLU A 125 -7.38 7.19 19.25
C GLU A 125 -8.25 6.40 20.23
N ALA A 126 -9.30 5.72 19.72
CA ALA A 126 -10.17 4.87 20.52
C ALA A 126 -9.43 3.67 21.10
N ALA A 127 -8.62 2.98 20.29
CA ALA A 127 -7.83 1.84 20.71
C ALA A 127 -6.76 2.25 21.75
N LEU A 128 -6.08 3.37 21.51
CA LEU A 128 -5.10 3.93 22.43
C LEU A 128 -5.73 4.24 23.78
N ALA A 129 -6.86 4.97 23.79
CA ALA A 129 -7.56 5.32 25.03
C ALA A 129 -8.04 4.06 25.79
N THR A 130 -8.57 3.07 25.06
CA THR A 130 -9.00 1.78 25.64
C THR A 130 -7.85 1.06 26.33
N VAL A 131 -6.70 0.93 25.65
CA VAL A 131 -5.51 0.26 26.19
C VAL A 131 -4.91 1.05 27.35
N GLN A 132 -4.85 2.38 27.23
CA GLN A 132 -4.34 3.23 28.29
C GLN A 132 -5.19 3.16 29.55
N ALA A 133 -6.53 3.09 29.45
CA ALA A 133 -7.38 2.88 30.61
C ALA A 133 -7.17 1.50 31.24
N LYS A 134 -7.02 0.43 30.44
CA LYS A 134 -6.70 -0.92 30.95
C LYS A 134 -5.40 -0.93 31.78
N LEU A 135 -4.43 -0.10 31.40
CA LEU A 135 -3.14 0.04 32.08
C LEU A 135 -3.13 1.11 33.20
N GLY A 136 -4.25 1.83 33.42
CA GLY A 136 -4.32 2.93 34.38
C GLY A 136 -3.57 4.20 33.95
N ILE A 137 -3.15 4.31 32.69
CA ILE A 137 -2.45 5.49 32.14
C ILE A 137 -3.39 6.69 32.12
N ILE A 138 -4.63 6.50 31.69
CA ILE A 138 -5.68 7.52 31.70
C ILE A 138 -6.89 7.06 32.52
N PRO A 139 -7.73 7.97 33.04
CA PRO A 139 -8.96 7.60 33.75
C PRO A 139 -9.92 6.82 32.84
N SER A 140 -10.56 5.77 33.36
CA SER A 140 -11.56 4.98 32.59
C SER A 140 -12.69 5.84 32.03
N ARG A 141 -13.12 6.86 32.80
CA ARG A 141 -14.13 7.83 32.37
C ARG A 141 -13.69 8.63 31.13
N ALA A 142 -12.42 9.02 31.06
CA ALA A 142 -11.88 9.72 29.90
C ALA A 142 -11.83 8.78 28.68
N ALA A 143 -11.39 7.54 28.87
CA ALA A 143 -11.37 6.55 27.79
C ALA A 143 -12.76 6.22 27.24
N GLU A 144 -13.76 6.07 28.11
CA GLU A 144 -15.15 5.90 27.70
C GLU A 144 -15.63 7.10 26.87
N ALA A 145 -15.37 8.33 27.33
CA ALA A 145 -15.78 9.51 26.57
C ALA A 145 -15.08 9.59 25.20
N ILE A 146 -13.76 9.34 25.15
CA ILE A 146 -12.97 9.35 23.90
C ILE A 146 -13.49 8.29 22.93
N THR A 147 -13.62 7.03 23.39
CA THR A 147 -14.07 5.92 22.54
C THR A 147 -15.46 6.16 21.95
N GLN A 148 -16.40 6.74 22.72
CA GLN A 148 -17.72 7.09 22.23
C GLN A 148 -17.67 8.16 21.12
N GLN A 149 -16.81 9.18 21.24
CA GLN A 149 -16.68 10.23 20.22
C GLN A 149 -15.97 9.74 18.95
N CYS A 150 -15.22 8.63 19.02
CA CYS A 150 -14.54 8.04 17.86
C CYS A 150 -15.42 7.11 17.00
N LEU A 151 -16.65 6.78 17.42
CA LEU A 151 -17.49 5.78 16.72
C LEU A 151 -17.96 6.23 15.33
N ARG A 152 -18.14 7.54 15.11
CA ARG A 152 -18.82 8.08 13.92
C ARG A 152 -18.02 9.21 13.30
N VAL A 153 -17.34 8.89 12.20
CA VAL A 153 -16.55 9.89 11.43
C VAL A 153 -17.43 10.97 10.80
N GLU A 154 -18.72 10.69 10.62
CA GLU A 154 -19.71 11.63 10.08
C GLU A 154 -19.96 12.82 11.02
N ASP A 155 -19.64 12.67 12.31
CA ASP A 155 -19.83 13.73 13.29
C ASP A 155 -18.69 14.77 13.28
N TYR A 156 -17.67 14.59 12.43
CA TYR A 156 -16.53 15.49 12.27
C TYR A 156 -16.74 16.47 11.10
N ASP A 157 -16.31 17.72 11.29
CA ASP A 157 -16.42 18.78 10.29
C ASP A 157 -15.22 18.73 9.33
N PHE A 158 -15.44 18.14 8.15
CA PHE A 158 -14.42 18.01 7.11
C PHE A 158 -14.02 19.33 6.44
N ASP A 159 -14.88 20.35 6.47
CA ASP A 159 -14.53 21.67 5.94
C ASP A 159 -13.61 22.41 6.90
N LEU A 160 -13.84 22.27 8.21
CA LEU A 160 -12.92 22.73 9.23
C LEU A 160 -11.59 21.96 9.15
N LEU A 161 -11.63 20.63 9.02
CA LEU A 161 -10.41 19.82 8.85
C LEU A 161 -9.58 20.30 7.66
N ARG A 162 -10.21 20.54 6.50
CA ARG A 162 -9.54 21.06 5.30
C ARG A 162 -8.81 22.38 5.59
N LYS A 163 -9.54 23.37 6.11
CA LYS A 163 -9.00 24.71 6.41
C LYS A 163 -7.83 24.65 7.39
N GLN A 164 -7.96 23.88 8.46
CA GLN A 164 -6.89 23.77 9.46
C GLN A 164 -5.70 22.97 8.94
N THR A 165 -5.93 21.93 8.13
CA THR A 165 -4.86 21.16 7.48
C THR A 165 -4.04 22.03 6.53
N GLU A 166 -4.67 22.95 5.78
CA GLU A 166 -3.96 23.90 4.91
C GLU A 166 -2.99 24.81 5.68
N LEU A 167 -3.31 25.16 6.93
CA LEU A 167 -2.48 26.02 7.77
C LEU A 167 -1.30 25.26 8.41
N ILE A 168 -1.52 24.02 8.83
CA ILE A 168 -0.60 23.27 9.69
C ILE A 168 0.22 22.24 8.89
N GLY A 169 -0.32 21.75 7.77
CA GLY A 169 0.34 20.82 6.85
C GLY A 169 0.04 19.34 7.10
N TYR A 170 -0.76 18.99 8.12
CA TYR A 170 -1.19 17.61 8.38
C TYR A 170 -2.58 17.54 9.06
N PRO A 171 -3.39 16.51 8.78
CA PRO A 171 -4.78 16.45 9.21
C PRO A 171 -5.01 15.93 10.64
N VAL A 172 -4.01 15.29 11.25
CA VAL A 172 -4.17 14.66 12.58
C VAL A 172 -4.51 15.66 13.67
N LEU A 173 -3.78 16.79 13.77
CA LEU A 173 -4.02 17.78 14.81
C LEU A 173 -5.45 18.36 14.76
N PRO A 174 -5.97 18.80 13.59
CA PRO A 174 -7.37 19.19 13.43
C PRO A 174 -8.38 18.11 13.90
N VAL A 175 -8.13 16.83 13.60
CA VAL A 175 -8.98 15.72 14.06
C VAL A 175 -8.94 15.59 15.58
N VAL A 176 -7.75 15.61 16.18
CA VAL A 176 -7.58 15.54 17.64
C VAL A 176 -8.23 16.75 18.32
N GLN A 177 -8.11 17.96 17.78
CA GLN A 177 -8.77 19.14 18.35
C GLN A 177 -10.29 19.01 18.36
N GLN A 178 -10.89 18.49 17.29
CA GLN A 178 -12.33 18.21 17.27
C GLN A 178 -12.71 17.10 18.26
N LEU A 179 -11.89 16.05 18.40
CA LEU A 179 -12.09 15.01 19.40
C LEU A 179 -12.07 15.58 20.83
N VAL A 180 -11.06 16.39 21.16
CA VAL A 180 -10.92 17.06 22.46
C VAL A 180 -12.15 17.92 22.76
N ALA A 181 -12.60 18.72 21.80
CA ALA A 181 -13.78 19.58 21.96
C ALA A 181 -15.05 18.76 22.22
N LYS A 182 -15.25 17.68 21.45
CA LYS A 182 -16.40 16.76 21.62
C LYS A 182 -16.38 16.05 22.97
N VAL A 183 -15.22 15.58 23.41
CA VAL A 183 -15.05 14.92 24.72
C VAL A 183 -15.30 15.92 25.87
N ASN A 184 -14.78 17.13 25.77
CA ASN A 184 -15.00 18.17 26.77
C ASN A 184 -16.47 18.66 26.82
N ALA A 185 -17.23 18.52 25.75
CA ALA A 185 -18.67 18.78 25.75
C ALA A 185 -19.46 17.75 26.57
N VAL A 186 -18.92 16.54 26.77
CA VAL A 186 -19.49 15.54 27.68
C VAL A 186 -19.18 15.92 29.13
N GLU A 187 -17.91 16.19 29.42
CA GLU A 187 -17.42 16.57 30.75
C GLU A 187 -16.09 17.32 30.60
N ALA A 188 -16.04 18.53 31.15
CA ALA A 188 -14.87 19.40 31.00
C ALA A 188 -13.63 18.76 31.65
N GLY A 189 -12.50 18.82 30.92
CA GLY A 189 -11.22 18.28 31.38
C GLY A 189 -10.91 16.90 30.81
N LEU A 190 -11.92 16.08 30.46
CA LEU A 190 -11.66 14.73 29.93
C LEU A 190 -10.90 14.74 28.59
N GLY A 191 -11.02 15.80 27.80
CA GLY A 191 -10.36 15.91 26.51
C GLY A 191 -8.84 16.01 26.59
N GLU A 192 -8.26 16.37 27.75
CA GLU A 192 -6.80 16.45 27.93
C GLU A 192 -6.11 15.08 27.76
N TRP A 193 -6.86 14.00 27.91
CA TRP A 193 -6.38 12.62 27.79
C TRP A 193 -6.45 12.07 26.37
N ALA A 194 -7.06 12.78 25.43
CA ALA A 194 -7.04 12.39 24.02
C ALA A 194 -5.62 12.51 23.46
N HIS A 195 -5.21 11.58 22.59
CA HIS A 195 -3.87 11.56 21.99
C HIS A 195 -2.70 11.47 23.00
N TRP A 196 -2.95 11.03 24.24
CA TRP A 196 -1.94 11.04 25.29
C TRP A 196 -0.73 10.16 24.95
N GLY A 197 0.46 10.77 24.92
CA GLY A 197 1.73 10.07 24.67
C GLY A 197 1.98 9.62 23.22
N ALA A 198 1.03 9.85 22.31
CA ALA A 198 1.20 9.63 20.88
C ALA A 198 1.83 10.87 20.19
N THR A 199 2.31 10.68 18.97
CA THR A 199 2.65 11.78 18.05
C THR A 199 1.83 11.70 16.76
N THR A 200 1.79 12.80 16.00
CA THR A 200 1.17 12.89 14.67
C THR A 200 1.53 11.70 13.77
N GLN A 201 2.80 11.29 13.79
CA GLN A 201 3.27 10.20 12.95
C GLN A 201 2.74 8.83 13.39
N ASP A 202 2.54 8.59 14.70
CA ASP A 202 2.00 7.32 15.21
C ASP A 202 0.62 7.04 14.62
N VAL A 203 -0.25 8.06 14.67
CA VAL A 203 -1.61 7.99 14.11
C VAL A 203 -1.57 7.89 12.58
N THR A 204 -0.73 8.69 11.94
CA THR A 204 -0.66 8.78 10.47
C THR A 204 -0.21 7.47 9.84
N ASP A 205 0.93 6.95 10.30
CA ASP A 205 1.49 5.71 9.74
C ASP A 205 0.61 4.51 10.10
N THR A 206 0.08 4.43 11.33
CA THR A 206 -0.84 3.34 11.69
C THR A 206 -2.10 3.35 10.83
N ALA A 207 -2.68 4.51 10.54
CA ALA A 207 -3.82 4.60 9.63
C ALA A 207 -3.47 4.13 8.21
N VAL A 208 -2.29 4.46 7.70
CA VAL A 208 -1.82 3.93 6.40
C VAL A 208 -1.67 2.41 6.44
N ILE A 209 -1.12 1.85 7.52
CA ILE A 209 -1.02 0.39 7.69
C ILE A 209 -2.41 -0.26 7.71
N LEU A 210 -3.40 0.36 8.34
CA LEU A 210 -4.78 -0.12 8.35
C LEU A 210 -5.44 -0.02 6.95
N GLN A 211 -5.18 1.05 6.19
CA GLN A 211 -5.59 1.15 4.77
C GLN A 211 -4.93 0.06 3.92
N LEU A 212 -3.65 -0.23 4.13
CA LEU A 212 -2.91 -1.28 3.43
C LEU A 212 -3.46 -2.67 3.80
N ARG A 213 -3.70 -2.94 5.09
CA ARG A 213 -4.33 -4.19 5.56
C ARG A 213 -5.61 -4.48 4.80
N ASP A 214 -6.49 -3.49 4.68
CA ASP A 214 -7.78 -3.68 4.04
C ASP A 214 -7.67 -3.73 2.51
N THR A 215 -6.71 -3.00 1.93
CA THR A 215 -6.37 -3.12 0.50
C THR A 215 -5.84 -4.51 0.18
N MET A 216 -5.00 -5.10 1.03
CA MET A 216 -4.45 -6.44 0.84
C MET A 216 -5.54 -7.51 0.78
N LYS A 217 -6.61 -7.38 1.58
CA LYS A 217 -7.76 -8.32 1.51
C LYS A 217 -8.39 -8.33 0.11
N LEU A 218 -8.54 -7.16 -0.53
CA LEU A 218 -9.07 -7.06 -1.89
C LEU A 218 -8.12 -7.63 -2.95
N VAL A 219 -6.81 -7.43 -2.76
CA VAL A 219 -5.77 -8.01 -3.62
C VAL A 219 -5.75 -9.52 -3.50
N GLU A 220 -5.84 -10.08 -2.29
CA GLU A 220 -5.91 -11.51 -2.03
C GLU A 220 -7.14 -12.14 -2.71
N GLN A 221 -8.32 -11.56 -2.54
CA GLN A 221 -9.54 -12.01 -3.20
C GLN A 221 -9.41 -12.00 -4.73
N SER A 222 -8.77 -10.97 -5.29
CA SER A 222 -8.54 -10.87 -6.73
C SER A 222 -7.54 -11.93 -7.21
N LEU A 223 -6.48 -12.18 -6.44
CA LEU A 223 -5.50 -13.22 -6.74
C LEU A 223 -6.15 -14.61 -6.71
N ASP A 224 -6.98 -14.90 -5.71
CA ASP A 224 -7.69 -16.17 -5.61
C ASP A 224 -8.58 -16.38 -6.86
N GLY A 225 -9.40 -15.40 -7.22
CA GLY A 225 -10.23 -15.45 -8.43
C GLY A 225 -9.42 -15.63 -9.73
N ILE A 226 -8.28 -14.96 -9.87
CA ILE A 226 -7.38 -15.13 -11.02
C ILE A 226 -6.80 -16.54 -11.05
N THR A 227 -6.32 -17.05 -9.91
CA THR A 227 -5.73 -18.38 -9.83
C THR A 227 -6.75 -19.48 -10.12
N ASP A 228 -7.99 -19.34 -9.64
CA ASP A 228 -9.07 -20.29 -9.92
C ASP A 228 -9.48 -20.29 -11.39
N ALA A 229 -9.59 -19.10 -12.00
CA ALA A 229 -9.88 -18.97 -13.43
C ALA A 229 -8.76 -19.59 -14.28
N LEU A 230 -7.49 -19.30 -13.97
CA LEU A 230 -6.34 -19.85 -14.69
C LEU A 230 -6.23 -21.36 -14.51
N ARG A 231 -6.50 -21.89 -13.31
CA ARG A 231 -6.55 -23.33 -13.03
C ARG A 231 -7.64 -24.02 -13.85
N SER A 232 -8.83 -23.43 -13.89
CA SER A 232 -9.95 -23.93 -14.69
C SER A 232 -9.63 -23.95 -16.19
N LEU A 233 -9.01 -22.88 -16.70
CA LEU A 233 -8.58 -22.82 -18.10
C LEU A 233 -7.43 -23.80 -18.41
N ALA A 234 -6.48 -23.95 -17.48
CA ALA A 234 -5.38 -24.89 -17.61
C ALA A 234 -5.87 -26.33 -17.74
N GLU A 235 -6.82 -26.75 -16.89
CA GLU A 235 -7.37 -28.10 -16.92
C GLU A 235 -8.29 -28.32 -18.13
N LYS A 236 -9.23 -27.39 -18.38
CA LYS A 236 -10.19 -27.49 -19.49
C LYS A 236 -9.50 -27.64 -20.85
N TYR A 237 -8.39 -26.93 -21.06
CA TYR A 237 -7.68 -26.88 -22.34
C TYR A 237 -6.31 -27.56 -22.29
N LYS A 238 -6.11 -28.49 -21.34
CA LYS A 238 -4.86 -29.22 -21.09
C LYS A 238 -4.25 -29.83 -22.34
N ALA A 239 -5.08 -30.37 -23.22
CA ALA A 239 -4.68 -31.04 -24.46
C ALA A 239 -4.98 -30.23 -25.74
N THR A 240 -5.47 -28.99 -25.64
CA THR A 240 -5.84 -28.18 -26.81
C THR A 240 -4.59 -27.64 -27.50
N PRO A 241 -4.21 -28.09 -28.72
CA PRO A 241 -2.98 -27.67 -29.36
C PRO A 241 -3.02 -26.21 -29.82
N MET A 242 -1.88 -25.52 -29.74
CA MET A 242 -1.67 -24.18 -30.31
C MET A 242 -0.21 -23.99 -30.71
N ALA A 243 0.05 -23.10 -31.67
CA ALA A 243 1.42 -22.71 -32.03
C ALA A 243 2.04 -21.86 -30.89
N ALA A 244 3.19 -22.28 -30.37
CA ALA A 244 4.00 -21.40 -29.53
C ALA A 244 4.60 -20.27 -30.37
N ARG A 245 4.93 -19.15 -29.73
CA ARG A 245 5.63 -18.04 -30.36
C ARG A 245 6.86 -17.65 -29.56
N SER A 246 8.01 -17.57 -30.22
CA SER A 246 9.28 -17.07 -29.68
C SER A 246 9.86 -16.05 -30.65
N ASN A 247 10.36 -14.92 -30.15
CA ASN A 247 10.82 -13.80 -30.99
C ASN A 247 9.79 -13.40 -32.06
N LEU A 248 8.50 -13.38 -31.68
CA LEU A 248 7.34 -13.08 -32.54
C LEU A 248 7.13 -14.05 -33.72
N GLN A 249 7.88 -15.15 -33.80
CA GLN A 249 7.74 -16.19 -34.84
C GLN A 249 7.09 -17.45 -34.28
N GLN A 250 6.42 -18.23 -35.13
CA GLN A 250 5.92 -19.55 -34.75
C GLN A 250 7.10 -20.48 -34.41
N ALA A 251 6.98 -21.19 -33.30
CA ALA A 251 7.95 -22.17 -32.82
C ALA A 251 7.32 -23.58 -32.86
N VAL A 252 7.67 -24.45 -31.90
CA VAL A 252 7.07 -25.78 -31.77
C VAL A 252 5.64 -25.73 -31.18
N PRO A 253 4.79 -26.74 -31.42
CA PRO A 253 3.47 -26.82 -30.80
C PRO A 253 3.54 -26.89 -29.27
N ILE A 254 2.55 -26.29 -28.60
CA ILE A 254 2.26 -26.44 -27.16
C ILE A 254 0.76 -26.65 -26.97
N SER A 255 0.28 -26.88 -25.75
CA SER A 255 -1.15 -26.77 -25.44
C SER A 255 -1.52 -25.40 -24.87
N PHE A 256 -2.76 -24.95 -25.10
CA PHE A 256 -3.30 -23.74 -24.46
C PHE A 256 -3.33 -23.90 -22.94
N GLY A 257 -3.66 -25.09 -22.44
CA GLY A 257 -3.61 -25.39 -21.01
C GLY A 257 -2.22 -25.21 -20.42
N PHE A 258 -1.15 -25.65 -21.11
CA PHE A 258 0.23 -25.37 -20.69
C PHE A 258 0.53 -23.87 -20.60
N LYS A 259 0.03 -23.07 -21.55
CA LYS A 259 0.17 -21.60 -21.51
C LYS A 259 -0.51 -21.00 -20.27
N MET A 260 -1.71 -21.46 -19.92
CA MET A 260 -2.44 -21.00 -18.74
C MET A 260 -1.78 -21.47 -17.43
N ALA A 261 -1.29 -22.70 -17.39
CA ALA A 261 -0.57 -23.24 -16.23
C ALA A 261 0.72 -22.45 -15.92
N ARG A 262 1.43 -21.97 -16.96
CA ARG A 262 2.59 -21.08 -16.77
C ARG A 262 2.21 -19.75 -16.13
N LEU A 263 1.08 -19.15 -16.52
CA LEU A 263 0.57 -17.94 -15.89
C LEU A 263 0.14 -18.22 -14.44
N LEU A 264 -0.60 -19.31 -14.20
CA LEU A 264 -0.99 -19.74 -12.86
C LEU A 264 0.21 -19.86 -11.92
N ALA A 265 1.27 -20.55 -12.36
CA ALA A 265 2.49 -20.70 -11.56
C ALA A 265 3.13 -19.34 -11.21
N CYS A 266 2.93 -18.30 -12.02
CA CYS A 266 3.40 -16.95 -11.71
C CYS A 266 2.56 -16.31 -10.61
N PHE A 267 1.23 -16.38 -10.70
CA PHE A 267 0.33 -15.85 -9.69
C PHE A 267 0.46 -16.58 -8.34
N GLU A 268 0.66 -17.89 -8.34
CA GLU A 268 0.92 -18.66 -7.11
C GLU A 268 2.19 -18.17 -6.37
N ARG A 269 3.26 -17.84 -7.12
CA ARG A 269 4.46 -17.22 -6.51
C ARG A 269 4.18 -15.82 -5.97
N HIS A 270 3.30 -15.04 -6.59
CA HIS A 270 2.90 -13.74 -6.05
C HIS A 270 2.07 -13.88 -4.78
N ARG A 271 1.19 -14.89 -4.70
CA ARG A 271 0.44 -15.23 -3.49
C ARG A 271 1.36 -15.58 -2.33
N LEU A 272 2.40 -16.40 -2.58
CA LEU A 272 3.43 -16.69 -1.58
C LEU A 272 4.13 -15.41 -1.08
N ARG A 273 4.60 -14.57 -2.00
CA ARG A 273 5.28 -13.30 -1.66
C ARG A 273 4.39 -12.36 -0.84
N LEU A 274 3.09 -12.34 -1.13
CA LEU A 274 2.14 -11.53 -0.38
C LEU A 274 2.02 -12.03 1.07
N GLY A 275 1.95 -13.36 1.25
CA GLY A 275 2.00 -13.99 2.57
C GLY A 275 3.29 -13.67 3.33
N GLU A 276 4.45 -13.71 2.67
CA GLU A 276 5.77 -13.37 3.24
C GLU A 276 5.91 -11.88 3.60
N LEU A 277 5.14 -11.00 2.95
CA LEU A 277 5.17 -9.55 3.19
C LEU A 277 4.35 -9.16 4.42
N LYS A 278 3.18 -9.76 4.64
CA LYS A 278 2.22 -9.36 5.68
C LYS A 278 2.83 -9.18 7.06
N PRO A 279 3.65 -10.10 7.60
CA PRO A 279 4.21 -9.96 8.95
C PRO A 279 5.12 -8.74 9.14
N ARG A 280 5.75 -8.25 8.06
CA ARG A 280 6.65 -7.09 8.09
C ARG A 280 5.95 -5.79 7.72
N LEU A 281 4.81 -5.88 7.05
CA LEU A 281 4.03 -4.72 6.62
C LEU A 281 2.99 -4.31 7.67
N LEU A 282 2.31 -5.28 8.30
CA LEU A 282 1.20 -5.05 9.22
C LEU A 282 1.71 -4.85 10.65
N VAL A 283 2.49 -3.80 10.85
CA VAL A 283 3.15 -3.46 12.11
C VAL A 283 2.63 -2.12 12.62
N LEU A 284 2.39 -2.00 13.93
CA LEU A 284 1.96 -0.76 14.57
C LEU A 284 3.05 0.33 14.51
N GLN A 285 2.69 1.58 14.24
CA GLN A 285 3.53 2.74 14.57
C GLN A 285 3.07 3.36 15.89
N PHE A 286 3.90 3.25 16.92
CA PHE A 286 3.67 3.91 18.21
C PHE A 286 4.96 4.06 18.99
N GLY A 287 5.64 5.19 18.84
CA GLY A 287 6.86 5.49 19.61
C GLY A 287 6.87 6.87 20.27
N GLY A 288 5.79 7.64 20.15
CA GLY A 288 5.72 8.98 20.71
C GLY A 288 6.65 9.96 20.00
N ALA A 289 6.87 11.13 20.61
CA ALA A 289 7.50 12.29 19.96
C ALA A 289 8.84 12.01 19.25
N ALA A 290 9.68 11.14 19.82
CA ALA A 290 11.02 10.82 19.30
C ALA A 290 11.33 9.31 19.29
N GLY A 291 10.31 8.45 19.29
CA GLY A 291 10.49 6.99 19.28
C GLY A 291 10.85 6.36 20.62
N THR A 292 10.80 7.11 21.73
CA THR A 292 11.22 6.65 23.07
C THR A 292 10.08 6.50 24.09
N LEU A 293 8.84 6.85 23.72
CA LEU A 293 7.66 6.83 24.61
C LEU A 293 7.87 7.48 26.01
N PRO A 294 8.53 8.64 26.14
CA PRO A 294 8.91 9.20 27.44
C PRO A 294 7.72 9.75 28.23
N THR A 295 6.58 9.96 27.57
CA THR A 295 5.34 10.44 28.19
C THR A 295 4.54 9.32 28.85
N ILE A 296 4.83 8.05 28.56
CA ILE A 296 4.10 6.90 29.12
C ILE A 296 4.90 6.33 30.30
N THR A 297 4.80 7.03 31.42
CA THR A 297 5.46 6.67 32.69
C THR A 297 4.47 6.72 33.83
N SER A 298 4.79 6.08 34.95
CA SER A 298 3.94 6.16 36.16
C SER A 298 3.74 7.62 36.63
N ALA A 299 4.76 8.47 36.50
CA ALA A 299 4.71 9.87 36.96
C ALA A 299 3.79 10.78 36.12
N SER A 300 3.60 10.46 34.85
CA SER A 300 2.74 11.19 33.90
C SER A 300 1.41 10.47 33.64
N SER A 301 1.12 9.40 34.39
CA SER A 301 -0.09 8.60 34.26
C SER A 301 -1.05 8.85 35.41
N HIS A 302 -2.32 8.46 35.24
CA HIS A 302 -3.33 8.58 36.28
C HIS A 302 -3.03 7.69 37.50
N LYS A 303 -2.99 6.37 37.30
CA LYS A 303 -2.76 5.35 38.35
C LYS A 303 -1.96 4.15 37.81
N ALA A 304 -1.13 4.38 36.80
CA ALA A 304 -0.37 3.31 36.17
C ALA A 304 0.89 2.95 36.97
N PRO A 305 1.26 1.66 37.05
CA PRO A 305 2.56 1.25 37.57
C PRO A 305 3.68 1.63 36.60
N THR A 306 4.93 1.61 37.07
CA THR A 306 6.11 1.87 36.21
C THR A 306 6.31 0.79 35.15
N GLU A 307 5.94 -0.44 35.48
CA GLU A 307 6.05 -1.62 34.61
C GLU A 307 4.87 -2.56 34.85
N VAL A 308 4.59 -3.39 33.86
CA VAL A 308 3.54 -4.42 33.89
C VAL A 308 4.17 -5.69 33.33
N ASP A 309 4.06 -6.79 34.07
CA ASP A 309 4.67 -8.09 33.71
C ASP A 309 6.20 -8.01 33.49
N GLY A 310 6.89 -7.13 34.23
CA GLY A 310 8.33 -6.89 34.07
C GLY A 310 8.72 -6.14 32.79
N VAL A 311 7.74 -5.57 32.08
CA VAL A 311 7.94 -4.78 30.86
C VAL A 311 7.63 -3.31 31.15
N PRO A 312 8.48 -2.35 30.71
CA PRO A 312 8.21 -0.92 30.85
C PRO A 312 6.82 -0.53 30.32
N LEU A 313 6.12 0.33 31.06
CA LEU A 313 4.72 0.69 30.79
C LEU A 313 4.46 1.11 29.33
N GLY A 314 5.33 1.94 28.75
CA GLY A 314 5.22 2.36 27.35
C GLY A 314 5.27 1.20 26.36
N LEU A 315 6.18 0.25 26.55
CA LEU A 315 6.28 -0.95 25.70
C LEU A 315 5.11 -1.91 25.90
N ARG A 316 4.60 -2.03 27.14
CA ARG A 316 3.37 -2.80 27.39
C ARG A 316 2.16 -2.17 26.69
N CYS A 317 2.04 -0.84 26.74
CA CYS A 317 1.02 -0.09 26.03
C CYS A 317 1.12 -0.31 24.51
N GLN A 318 2.34 -0.27 23.94
CA GLN A 318 2.57 -0.57 22.53
C GLN A 318 2.11 -1.98 22.15
N ALA A 319 2.44 -2.99 22.96
CA ALA A 319 2.07 -4.37 22.69
C ALA A 319 0.55 -4.58 22.69
N LEU A 320 -0.16 -4.03 23.69
CA LEU A 320 -1.61 -4.13 23.79
C LEU A 320 -2.33 -3.31 22.71
N LEU A 321 -1.78 -2.16 22.32
CA LEU A 321 -2.33 -1.37 21.20
C LEU A 321 -2.21 -2.12 19.88
N ALA A 322 -1.09 -2.80 19.66
CA ALA A 322 -0.90 -3.61 18.46
C ALA A 322 -1.93 -4.76 18.42
N GLU A 323 -2.13 -5.44 19.56
CA GLU A 323 -3.17 -6.47 19.71
C GLU A 323 -4.58 -5.92 19.43
N GLU A 324 -4.95 -4.80 20.04
CA GLU A 324 -6.27 -4.16 19.88
C GLU A 324 -6.56 -3.78 18.42
N LEU A 325 -5.53 -3.36 17.66
CA LEU A 325 -5.66 -3.01 16.24
C LEU A 325 -5.45 -4.19 15.27
N GLY A 326 -5.09 -5.38 15.79
CA GLY A 326 -4.77 -6.56 14.99
C GLY A 326 -3.50 -6.37 14.13
N LEU A 327 -2.49 -5.70 14.69
CA LEU A 327 -1.19 -5.44 14.08
C LEU A 327 -0.07 -6.12 14.90
N ALA A 328 1.08 -6.32 14.27
CA ALA A 328 2.28 -6.81 14.94
C ALA A 328 2.98 -5.69 15.74
N VAL A 329 3.67 -6.09 16.80
CA VAL A 329 4.53 -5.19 17.59
C VAL A 329 5.82 -4.94 16.82
N PRO A 330 6.25 -3.67 16.64
CA PRO A 330 7.51 -3.39 15.99
C PRO A 330 8.70 -3.83 16.85
N ALA A 331 9.83 -4.15 16.20
CA ALA A 331 11.07 -4.46 16.93
C ALA A 331 11.66 -3.22 17.62
N ILE A 332 11.48 -2.05 16.99
CA ILE A 332 11.88 -0.73 17.48
C ILE A 332 10.99 0.33 16.81
N ALA A 333 10.97 1.56 17.33
CA ALA A 333 10.34 2.68 16.64
C ALA A 333 10.87 2.79 15.20
N TRP A 334 9.98 2.95 14.22
CA TRP A 334 10.32 2.99 12.79
C TRP A 334 9.89 4.31 12.13
N HIS A 335 10.02 5.42 12.87
CA HIS A 335 9.67 6.75 12.37
C HIS A 335 10.47 7.10 11.10
N THR A 336 11.73 6.69 11.04
CA THR A 336 12.63 6.95 9.92
C THR A 336 12.96 5.70 9.09
N GLU A 337 12.68 4.51 9.62
CA GLU A 337 12.99 3.20 9.05
C GLU A 337 11.83 2.73 8.14
N ARG A 338 11.87 3.17 6.88
CA ARG A 338 10.80 2.93 5.91
C ARG A 338 10.94 1.59 5.15
N ASP A 339 11.86 0.74 5.55
CA ASP A 339 11.92 -0.67 5.15
C ASP A 339 10.79 -1.49 5.80
N ILE A 340 10.27 -1.00 6.92
CA ILE A 340 9.02 -1.41 7.56
C ILE A 340 7.88 -0.53 7.01
N GLY A 341 6.71 -1.13 6.75
CA GLY A 341 5.51 -0.36 6.39
C GLY A 341 5.37 0.15 4.93
N ARG A 342 6.41 0.15 4.09
CA ARG A 342 6.25 0.49 2.65
C ARG A 342 5.95 -0.71 1.75
N GLY A 343 4.70 -0.79 1.31
CA GLY A 343 4.36 -1.40 0.02
C GLY A 343 4.52 -0.38 -1.12
N GLY A 344 5.75 -0.07 -1.53
CA GLY A 344 6.04 0.85 -2.62
C GLY A 344 6.19 2.32 -2.22
N GLU A 345 6.96 3.07 -3.00
CA GLU A 345 7.36 4.44 -2.69
C GLU A 345 6.23 5.45 -2.88
N LEU A 346 5.76 6.07 -1.80
CA LEU A 346 4.98 7.31 -1.83
C LEU A 346 5.82 8.44 -1.20
N PRO A 347 6.09 9.56 -1.88
CA PRO A 347 6.87 10.64 -1.30
C PRO A 347 5.99 11.42 -0.32
N CYS A 348 6.38 11.49 0.96
CA CYS A 348 5.93 12.58 1.81
C CYS A 348 6.95 12.88 2.91
N CYS A 349 7.42 14.13 2.90
CA CYS A 349 7.89 14.93 4.03
C CYS A 349 9.26 14.66 4.67
N SER A 350 10.33 14.50 3.88
CA SER A 350 11.70 14.81 4.35
C SER A 350 12.34 16.02 3.67
N ASP A 351 11.78 16.55 2.58
CA ASP A 351 12.39 17.66 1.84
C ASP A 351 11.81 19.01 2.28
N ARG A 352 12.06 19.38 3.53
CA ARG A 352 12.23 20.81 3.84
C ARG A 352 13.54 21.00 4.57
N ASP A 353 14.48 21.57 3.83
CA ASP A 353 15.64 22.27 4.35
C ASP A 353 15.25 23.13 5.55
N VAL A 354 15.57 22.67 6.76
CA VAL A 354 15.77 23.51 7.93
C VAL A 354 16.98 22.93 8.66
N CYS A 355 17.99 23.79 8.82
CA CYS A 355 19.33 23.55 9.32
C CYS A 355 19.46 22.68 10.57
#